data_AF-A0A966ERU8-F1
#
_entry.id   AF-A0A966ERU8-F1
#
_cell.length_a   1.000
_cell.length_b   1.000
_cell.length_c   1.000
_cell.angle_alpha   90.00
_cell.angle_beta   90.00
_cell.angle_gamma   90.00
#
_symmetry.space_group_name_H-M   'P 1'
#
loop_
_entity.id
_entity.type
_entity.pdbx_description
1 polymer ?
#
loop_
_entity_poly.entity_id
_entity_poly.type
_entity_poly.pdbx_seq_one_letter_code
_entity_poly.pdbx_strand_id
1 'polypeptide(L)'
;MNKIGLILSTNLSAVIAIVFLTVITITGELYKVAGANGKMVSPIKDFLKALFGHHWVGKGVLAVVLFVILSGVLYLIFRKQNNSQSLAWTLSLLTYTLILGTVAIFGLSIYEFTNF
;
A
#
# COMPACT_ATOMS: atom_id res chain seq x y z
N MET A 1 -13.56 3.99 -24.10
CA MET A 1 -13.15 3.58 -22.74
C MET A 1 -14.24 4.00 -21.77
N ASN A 2 -14.78 3.11 -20.94
CA ASN A 2 -15.84 3.47 -20.00
C ASN A 2 -15.21 4.23 -18.82
N LYS A 3 -15.54 5.52 -18.68
CA LYS A 3 -14.99 6.40 -17.64
C LYS A 3 -15.36 5.92 -16.23
N ILE A 4 -16.59 5.43 -16.03
CA ILE A 4 -17.07 4.97 -14.72
C ILE A 4 -16.28 3.72 -14.32
N GLY A 5 -16.22 2.72 -15.19
CA GLY A 5 -15.45 1.50 -14.95
C GLY A 5 -13.98 1.76 -14.65
N LEU A 6 -13.37 2.73 -15.36
CA LEU A 6 -11.99 3.14 -15.12
C LEU A 6 -11.81 3.73 -13.72
N ILE A 7 -12.63 4.72 -13.34
CA ILE A 7 -12.51 5.38 -12.03
C ILE A 7 -12.70 4.37 -10.89
N LEU A 8 -13.67 3.46 -11.01
CA LEU A 8 -13.87 2.40 -10.02
C LEU A 8 -12.64 1.51 -9.88
N SER A 9 -12.08 1.07 -11.01
CA SER A 9 -10.91 0.19 -11.02
C SER A 9 -9.68 0.86 -10.42
N THR A 10 -9.42 2.13 -10.73
CA THR A 10 -8.28 2.87 -10.19
C THR A 10 -8.47 3.21 -8.72
N ASN A 11 -9.68 3.58 -8.27
CA ASN A 11 -9.95 3.85 -6.86
C ASN A 11 -9.73 2.61 -5.99
N LEU A 12 -10.28 1.46 -6.41
CA LEU A 12 -10.11 0.20 -5.66
C LEU A 12 -8.65 -0.30 -5.69
N SER A 13 -7.95 -0.12 -6.81
CA SER A 13 -6.53 -0.46 -6.89
C SER A 13 -5.68 0.43 -5.98
N ALA A 14 -6.00 1.73 -5.90
CA ALA A 14 -5.35 2.66 -4.99
C ALA A 14 -5.61 2.30 -3.52
N VAL A 15 -6.85 1.92 -3.15
CA VAL A 15 -7.18 1.41 -1.81
C VAL A 15 -6.26 0.23 -1.45
N ILE A 16 -6.16 -0.77 -2.34
CA ILE A 16 -5.34 -1.95 -2.08
C ILE A 16 -3.85 -1.58 -2.00
N ALA A 17 -3.36 -0.70 -2.87
CA ALA A 17 -1.96 -0.24 -2.83
C ALA A 17 -1.62 0.53 -1.54
N ILE A 18 -2.54 1.37 -1.04
CA ILE A 18 -2.38 2.09 0.24
C ILE A 18 -2.35 1.09 1.41
N VAL A 19 -3.27 0.12 1.43
CA VAL A 19 -3.29 -0.92 2.47
C VAL A 19 -1.99 -1.72 2.44
N PHE A 20 -1.55 -2.15 1.26
CA PHE A 20 -0.27 -2.83 1.09
C PHE A 20 0.90 -2.00 1.63
N LEU A 21 1.02 -0.72 1.22
CA LEU A 21 2.09 0.18 1.67
C LEU A 21 2.08 0.39 3.18
N THR A 22 0.88 0.53 3.76
CA THR A 22 0.71 0.71 5.20
C THR A 22 1.17 -0.53 5.95
N VAL A 23 0.67 -1.71 5.55
CA VAL A 23 1.02 -2.98 6.19
C VAL A 23 2.50 -3.30 6.04
N ILE A 24 3.06 -3.26 4.82
CA ILE A 24 4.48 -3.59 4.60
C ILE A 24 5.40 -2.61 5.32
N THR A 25 4.97 -1.36 5.54
CA THR A 25 5.72 -0.38 6.32
C THR A 25 5.70 -0.73 7.79
N ILE A 26 4.51 -0.89 8.38
CA ILE A 26 4.36 -1.24 9.79
C ILE A 26 5.07 -2.57 10.10
N THR A 27 4.83 -3.61 9.31
CA THR A 27 5.49 -4.90 9.52
C THR A 27 7.00 -4.80 9.31
N GLY A 28 7.46 -4.04 8.31
CA GLY A 28 8.89 -3.84 8.08
C GLY A 28 9.60 -3.13 9.24
N GLU A 29 8.90 -2.32 10.00
CA GLU A 29 9.43 -1.66 11.20
C GLU A 29 9.31 -2.52 12.46
N LEU A 30 8.14 -3.10 12.71
CA LEU A 30 7.85 -3.80 13.97
C LEU A 30 8.36 -5.25 13.99
N TYR A 31 8.40 -5.93 12.85
CA TYR A 31 8.86 -7.31 12.79
C TYR A 31 10.38 -7.36 12.73
N LYS A 32 10.99 -7.55 13.91
CA LYS A 32 12.43 -7.70 14.08
C LYS A 32 12.76 -9.06 14.67
N VAL A 33 13.83 -9.68 14.18
CA VAL A 33 14.36 -10.97 14.66
C VAL A 33 15.84 -10.85 14.95
N ALA A 34 16.36 -11.70 15.83
CA ALA A 34 17.78 -11.71 16.18
C ALA A 34 18.63 -12.12 14.96
N GLY A 35 19.55 -11.26 14.55
CA GLY A 35 20.54 -11.54 13.53
C GLY A 35 21.74 -12.33 14.05
N ALA A 36 22.59 -12.80 13.14
CA ALA A 36 23.80 -13.60 13.47
C ALA A 36 24.80 -12.88 14.40
N ASN A 37 24.75 -11.54 14.45
CA ASN A 37 25.57 -10.70 15.32
C ASN A 37 24.83 -10.26 16.61
N GLY A 38 23.70 -10.87 16.93
CA GLY A 38 22.86 -10.52 18.08
C GLY A 38 22.07 -9.23 17.92
N LYS A 39 22.23 -8.48 16.82
CA LYS A 39 21.45 -7.26 16.55
C LYS A 39 20.09 -7.64 15.97
N MET A 40 19.05 -6.93 16.39
CA MET A 40 17.72 -7.07 15.81
C MET A 40 17.72 -6.55 14.38
N VAL A 41 17.33 -7.42 13.43
CA VAL A 41 17.23 -7.12 12.00
C VAL A 41 15.79 -7.25 11.53
N SER A 42 15.42 -6.55 10.46
CA SER A 42 14.10 -6.66 9.83
C SER A 42 14.22 -7.45 8.53
N PRO A 43 13.75 -8.71 8.49
CA PRO A 43 13.86 -9.56 7.30
C PRO A 43 13.20 -8.95 6.07
N ILE A 44 12.08 -8.25 6.26
CA ILE A 44 11.36 -7.58 5.18
C ILE A 44 12.21 -6.47 4.57
N LYS A 45 12.84 -5.65 5.42
CA LYS A 45 13.72 -4.57 4.93
C LYS A 45 14.94 -5.14 4.21
N ASP A 46 15.55 -6.19 4.75
CA ASP A 46 16.72 -6.81 4.15
C ASP A 46 16.38 -7.47 2.81
N PHE A 47 15.25 -8.17 2.73
CA PHE A 47 14.75 -8.73 1.47
C PHE A 47 14.52 -7.64 0.40
N LEU A 48 13.83 -6.56 0.76
CA LEU A 48 13.57 -5.47 -0.18
C LEU A 48 14.86 -4.75 -0.58
N LYS A 49 15.82 -4.61 0.34
CA LYS A 49 17.13 -4.03 0.03
C LYS A 49 17.93 -4.95 -0.91
N ALA A 50 17.90 -6.26 -0.71
CA ALA A 50 18.58 -7.21 -1.57
C ALA A 50 18.01 -7.20 -3.00
N LEU A 51 16.69 -7.07 -3.16
CA LEU A 51 16.04 -7.11 -4.46
C LEU A 51 16.07 -5.77 -5.21
N PHE A 52 15.92 -4.64 -4.49
CA PHE A 52 15.75 -3.30 -5.09
C PHE A 52 16.88 -2.32 -4.75
N GLY A 53 17.95 -2.77 -4.10
CA GLY A 53 19.06 -1.95 -3.61
C GLY A 53 18.73 -1.15 -2.33
N HIS A 54 17.48 -0.72 -2.18
CA HIS A 54 16.98 0.01 -1.01
C HIS A 54 15.55 -0.40 -0.64
N HIS A 55 15.29 -0.59 0.65
CA HIS A 55 14.00 -1.11 1.12
C HIS A 55 12.82 -0.16 0.86
N TRP A 56 13.02 1.15 0.99
CA TRP A 56 11.99 2.16 0.71
C TRP A 56 11.65 2.25 -0.78
N VAL A 57 12.67 2.13 -1.66
CA VAL A 57 12.48 2.01 -3.11
C VAL A 57 11.68 0.75 -3.44
N GLY A 58 12.04 -0.39 -2.85
CA GLY A 58 11.32 -1.66 -3.06
C GLY A 58 9.84 -1.59 -2.70
N LYS A 59 9.48 -0.98 -1.56
CA LYS A 59 8.06 -0.75 -1.19
C LYS A 59 7.33 0.06 -2.27
N GLY A 60 7.95 1.15 -2.75
CA GLY A 60 7.38 2.02 -3.77
C GLY A 60 7.17 1.31 -5.12
N VAL A 61 8.19 0.59 -5.60
CA VAL A 61 8.10 -0.18 -6.85
C VAL A 61 6.99 -1.23 -6.77
N LEU A 62 6.94 -2.01 -5.69
CA LEU A 62 5.90 -3.02 -5.51
C LEU A 62 4.50 -2.40 -5.46
N ALA A 63 4.33 -1.25 -4.80
CA ALA A 63 3.05 -0.56 -4.74
C ALA A 63 2.58 -0.05 -6.10
N VAL A 64 3.48 0.53 -6.91
CA VAL A 64 3.17 0.99 -8.27
C VAL A 64 2.80 -0.20 -9.17
N VAL A 65 3.59 -1.27 -9.13
CA VAL A 65 3.31 -2.50 -9.90
C VAL A 65 1.95 -3.08 -9.51
N LEU A 66 1.68 -3.19 -8.22
CA LEU A 66 0.40 -3.67 -7.69
C LEU A 66 -0.77 -2.79 -8.16
N PHE A 67 -0.62 -1.47 -8.08
CA PHE A 67 -1.63 -0.52 -8.55
C PHE A 67 -1.93 -0.67 -10.05
N VAL A 68 -0.90 -0.76 -10.88
CA VAL A 68 -1.05 -0.87 -12.35
C VAL A 68 -1.71 -2.19 -12.73
N ILE A 69 -1.22 -3.31 -12.18
CA ILE A 69 -1.76 -4.64 -12.45
C ILE A 69 -3.23 -4.71 -12.02
N LEU A 70 -3.54 -4.30 -10.79
CA LEU A 70 -4.91 -4.32 -10.28
C LEU A 70 -5.82 -3.37 -11.06
N SER A 71 -5.34 -2.20 -11.48
CA SER A 71 -6.15 -1.28 -12.27
C SER A 71 -6.56 -1.91 -13.59
N GLY A 72 -5.64 -2.60 -14.26
CA GLY A 72 -5.92 -3.36 -15.49
C GLY A 72 -6.93 -4.50 -15.24
N VAL A 73 -6.67 -5.34 -14.24
CA VAL A 73 -7.52 -6.50 -13.91
C VAL A 73 -8.93 -6.06 -13.50
N LEU A 74 -9.05 -5.08 -12.60
CA LEU A 74 -10.34 -4.55 -12.14
C LEU A 74 -11.06 -3.80 -13.25
N TYR A 75 -10.35 -3.13 -14.17
CA TYR A 75 -10.99 -2.50 -15.32
C TYR A 75 -11.68 -3.54 -16.21
N LEU A 76 -11.07 -4.72 -16.44
CA LEU A 76 -11.71 -5.78 -17.23
C LEU A 76 -13.04 -6.24 -16.60
N ILE A 77 -13.13 -6.20 -15.27
CA ILE A 77 -14.34 -6.54 -14.50
C ILE A 77 -15.36 -5.40 -14.58
N PHE A 78 -14.94 -4.15 -14.37
CA PHE A 78 -15.84 -3.00 -14.24
C PHE A 78 -16.09 -2.20 -15.54
N ARG A 79 -15.46 -2.55 -16.67
CA ARG A 79 -15.59 -1.80 -17.95
C ARG A 79 -17.03 -1.68 -18.48
N LYS A 80 -17.97 -2.52 -18.02
CA LYS A 80 -19.40 -2.44 -18.38
C LYS A 80 -20.28 -1.75 -17.32
N GLN A 81 -19.70 -1.30 -16.21
CA GLN A 81 -20.42 -0.65 -15.13
C GLN A 81 -20.81 0.78 -15.50
N ASN A 82 -22.08 1.13 -15.28
CA ASN A 82 -22.62 2.47 -15.57
C ASN A 82 -23.26 3.13 -14.34
N ASN A 83 -23.29 2.46 -13.19
CA ASN A 83 -23.88 3.01 -11.97
C ASN A 83 -22.99 4.08 -11.35
N SER A 84 -23.40 5.34 -11.44
CA SER A 84 -22.69 6.49 -10.85
C SER A 84 -22.65 6.47 -9.31
N GLN A 85 -23.61 5.82 -8.64
CA GLN A 85 -23.64 5.74 -7.17
C GLN A 85 -22.43 4.97 -6.62
N SER A 86 -21.90 4.01 -7.39
CA SER A 86 -20.70 3.25 -7.03
C SER A 86 -19.42 4.12 -6.98
N LEU A 87 -19.41 5.27 -7.67
CA LEU A 87 -18.28 6.20 -7.65
C LEU A 87 -18.14 6.88 -6.29
N ALA A 88 -19.25 7.39 -5.73
CA ALA A 88 -19.22 8.06 -4.43
C ALA A 88 -18.75 7.10 -3.32
N TRP A 89 -19.19 5.84 -3.38
CA TRP A 89 -18.75 4.81 -2.44
C TRP A 89 -17.25 4.49 -2.57
N THR A 90 -16.75 4.21 -3.78
CA THR A 90 -15.31 3.91 -3.97
C THR A 90 -14.42 5.10 -3.63
N LEU A 91 -14.87 6.33 -3.88
CA LEU A 91 -14.15 7.54 -3.51
C LEU A 91 -14.11 7.74 -1.99
N SER A 92 -15.24 7.49 -1.31
CA SER A 92 -15.29 7.52 0.16
C SER A 92 -14.36 6.47 0.76
N LEU A 93 -14.40 5.24 0.24
CA LEU A 93 -13.52 4.16 0.65
C LEU A 93 -12.04 4.52 0.47
N LEU A 94 -11.66 5.08 -0.69
CA LEU A 94 -10.31 5.57 -0.95
C LEU A 94 -9.90 6.65 0.05
N THR A 95 -10.78 7.61 0.30
CA THR A 95 -10.52 8.72 1.23
C THR A 95 -10.28 8.23 2.65
N TYR A 96 -11.18 7.38 3.18
CA TYR A 96 -11.01 6.83 4.52
C TYR A 96 -9.78 5.93 4.62
N THR A 97 -9.49 5.13 3.60
CA THR A 97 -8.27 4.29 3.57
C THR A 97 -7.01 5.14 3.59
N LEU A 98 -6.97 6.23 2.83
CA LEU A 98 -5.85 7.17 2.82
C LEU A 98 -5.65 7.82 4.19
N ILE A 99 -6.73 8.29 4.81
CA ILE A 99 -6.68 8.91 6.15
C ILE A 99 -6.16 7.90 7.17
N LEU A 100 -6.74 6.69 7.22
CA LEU A 100 -6.33 5.66 8.17
C LEU A 100 -4.88 5.21 7.95
N GLY A 101 -4.47 4.99 6.71
CA GLY A 101 -3.09 4.63 6.37
C GLY A 101 -2.10 5.72 6.78
N THR A 102 -2.44 6.98 6.53
CA THR A 102 -1.62 8.14 6.93
C THR A 102 -1.48 8.21 8.44
N VAL A 103 -2.60 8.15 9.17
CA VAL A 103 -2.59 8.17 10.65
C VAL A 103 -1.78 7.01 11.21
N ALA A 104 -1.89 5.81 10.64
CA ALA A 104 -1.14 4.65 11.10
C ALA A 104 0.37 4.80 10.90
N ILE A 105 0.83 5.23 9.73
CA ILE A 105 2.26 5.46 9.44
C ILE A 105 2.81 6.62 10.27
N PHE A 106 2.03 7.68 10.44
CA PHE A 106 2.42 8.83 11.25
C PHE A 106 2.54 8.46 12.73
N GLY A 107 1.57 7.72 13.25
CA GLY A 107 1.61 7.17 14.61
C GLY A 107 2.81 6.25 14.85
N LEU A 108 3.13 5.38 13.88
CA LEU A 108 4.35 4.57 13.91
C LEU A 108 5.62 5.44 13.97
N SER A 109 5.68 6.49 13.15
CA SER A 109 6.83 7.41 13.11
C SER A 109 7.05 8.13 14.43
N ILE A 110 5.96 8.58 15.08
CA ILE A 110 6.01 9.17 16.42
C ILE A 110 6.48 8.12 17.44
N TYR A 111 5.87 6.92 17.43
CA TYR A 111 6.23 5.84 18.34
C TYR A 111 7.72 5.49 18.25
N GLU A 112 8.26 5.37 17.04
CA GLU A 112 9.69 5.14 16.85
C GLU A 112 10.51 6.27 17.45
N PHE A 113 10.21 7.52 17.11
CA PHE A 113 10.94 8.69 17.60
C PHE A 113 10.97 8.78 19.13
N THR A 114 9.88 8.43 19.82
CA THR A 114 9.81 8.50 21.29
C THR A 114 10.43 7.32 22.02
N ASN A 115 10.63 6.18 21.35
CA ASN A 115 11.18 4.96 21.95
C ASN A 115 12.63 4.67 21.49
N PHE A 116 13.29 5.66 20.88
CA PHE A 116 14.73 5.70 20.66
C PHE A 116 15.46 6.24 21.89
#